data_AF-A0A2K6CQS9-F1
#
_entry.id   AF-A0A2K6CQS9-F1
#
_cell.length_a   1.000
_cell.length_b   1.000
_cell.length_c   1.000
_cell.angle_alpha   90.00
_cell.angle_beta   90.00
_cell.angle_gamma   90.00
#
_symmetry.space_group_name_H-M   'P 1'
#
loop_
_entity.id
_entity.type
_entity.pdbx_description
1 polymer ?
#
loop_
_entity_poly.entity_id
_entity_poly.type
_entity_poly.pdbx_seq_one_letter_code
_entity_poly.pdbx_strand_id
1 'polypeptide(L)'
;MALASLMMALGCLGLHTWQAQAVPILPLGLAPDTFDDAYVGCAKEMEEKAAPLLKAEMAHHALLRESWEAAQEAWEDRHRGLTLPPGFKAQNGIAIMVYTNSSNTLYWKLNQAVRTGGGSRELYMRHFPFKALHFYLIRALQLLRGGGGCSTGPGEVVFRGVGSLRFEPKSLGDSVRLGQFASSSLDKAVACRFGEKRRGCVSAPGVQPSQSEGASSLPPWKTLLLAPGEFQLSGIGP
;
A
#
# COMPACT_ATOMS: atom_id res chain seq x y z
N MET A 1 65.46 11.94 1.66
CA MET A 1 64.54 11.15 2.52
C MET A 1 63.14 11.75 2.67
N ALA A 2 62.84 12.98 2.20
CA ALA A 2 61.52 13.61 2.40
C ALA A 2 60.56 13.56 1.19
N LEU A 3 60.99 13.05 0.02
CA LEU A 3 60.16 12.96 -1.19
C LEU A 3 59.53 11.58 -1.41
N ALA A 4 60.08 10.52 -0.80
CA ALA A 4 59.50 9.18 -0.86
C ALA A 4 58.24 9.05 0.02
N SER A 5 58.13 9.86 1.07
CA SER A 5 57.00 9.82 2.01
C SER A 5 55.73 10.52 1.50
N LEU A 6 55.85 11.38 0.48
CA LEU A 6 54.70 12.12 -0.07
C LEU A 6 53.89 11.28 -1.08
N MET A 7 54.53 10.31 -1.75
CA MET A 7 53.86 9.41 -2.70
C MET A 7 53.06 8.28 -2.05
N MET A 8 53.30 7.99 -0.76
CA MET A 8 52.49 7.03 0.01
C MET A 8 51.25 7.68 0.64
N ALA A 9 51.21 9.00 0.75
CA ALA A 9 50.08 9.73 1.32
C ALA A 9 48.95 10.02 0.31
N LEU A 10 49.23 10.04 -1.00
CA LEU A 10 48.20 10.17 -2.04
C LEU A 10 47.51 8.84 -2.41
N GLY A 11 48.05 7.69 -2.00
CA GLY A 11 47.45 6.38 -2.23
C GLY A 11 46.29 6.02 -1.28
N CYS A 12 46.05 6.85 -0.24
CA CYS A 12 45.04 6.61 0.79
C CYS A 12 43.88 7.62 0.77
N LEU A 13 43.75 8.44 -0.29
CA LEU A 13 42.45 9.02 -0.64
C LEU A 13 41.63 7.88 -1.25
N GLY A 14 41.07 7.09 -0.33
CA GLY A 14 40.33 5.89 -0.62
C GLY A 14 39.39 6.15 -1.78
N LEU A 15 39.52 5.31 -2.81
CA LEU A 15 38.38 4.87 -3.58
C LEU A 15 37.32 4.47 -2.54
N HIS A 16 36.43 5.41 -2.20
CA HIS A 16 35.11 5.06 -1.73
C HIS A 16 34.55 4.22 -2.85
N THR A 17 34.74 2.91 -2.74
CA THR A 17 34.04 1.95 -3.56
C THR A 17 32.58 2.24 -3.28
N TRP A 18 31.95 2.98 -4.19
CA TRP A 18 30.51 2.99 -4.30
C TRP A 18 30.15 1.55 -4.62
N GLN A 19 29.95 0.74 -3.58
CA GLN A 19 29.38 -0.58 -3.74
C GLN A 19 27.99 -0.33 -4.31
N ALA A 20 27.87 -0.50 -5.62
CA ALA A 20 26.59 -0.55 -6.29
C ALA A 20 25.89 -1.81 -5.75
N GLN A 21 25.13 -1.66 -4.66
CA GLN A 21 24.32 -2.75 -4.13
C GLN A 21 23.36 -3.17 -5.26
N ALA A 22 23.48 -4.41 -5.73
CA ALA A 22 22.55 -4.97 -6.70
C ALA A 22 21.13 -4.90 -6.11
N VAL A 23 20.18 -4.37 -6.89
CA VAL A 23 18.77 -4.34 -6.47
C VAL A 23 18.24 -5.77 -6.53
N PRO A 24 17.63 -6.30 -5.45
CA PRO A 24 17.03 -7.62 -5.50
C PRO A 24 15.93 -7.68 -6.56
N ILE A 25 15.94 -8.74 -7.36
CA ILE A 25 14.86 -9.06 -8.28
C ILE A 25 13.78 -9.78 -7.49
N LEU A 26 12.55 -9.27 -7.54
CA LEU A 26 11.38 -9.94 -6.99
C LEU A 26 10.55 -10.53 -8.15
N PRO A 27 10.52 -11.87 -8.31
CA PRO A 27 9.64 -12.49 -9.30
C PRO A 27 8.19 -12.21 -8.92
N LEU A 28 7.43 -11.65 -9.86
CA LEU A 28 6.00 -11.43 -9.69
C LEU A 28 5.26 -12.76 -9.83
N GLY A 29 4.26 -12.97 -8.98
CA GLY A 29 3.41 -14.15 -8.97
C GLY A 29 2.11 -13.89 -8.21
N LEU A 30 1.43 -14.94 -7.79
CA LEU A 30 0.12 -14.85 -7.13
C LEU A 30 0.19 -14.56 -5.62
N ALA A 31 1.40 -14.48 -5.03
CA ALA A 31 1.61 -14.22 -3.60
C ALA A 31 0.73 -15.09 -2.69
N PRO A 32 0.94 -16.42 -2.66
CA PRO A 32 0.02 -17.38 -2.04
C PRO A 32 -0.16 -17.20 -0.51
N ASP A 33 0.84 -16.62 0.17
CA ASP A 33 0.79 -16.39 1.63
C ASP A 33 0.11 -15.07 2.02
N THR A 34 -0.53 -14.39 1.07
CA THR A 34 -1.20 -13.10 1.30
C THR A 34 -2.48 -13.29 2.09
N PHE A 35 -2.69 -12.50 3.13
CA PHE A 35 -4.01 -12.32 3.71
C PHE A 35 -4.81 -11.34 2.86
N ASP A 36 -5.75 -11.84 2.06
CA ASP A 36 -6.47 -11.10 1.02
C ASP A 36 -8.00 -11.14 1.21
N ASP A 37 -8.47 -11.33 2.45
CA ASP A 37 -9.90 -11.47 2.75
C ASP A 37 -10.69 -10.26 2.23
N ALA A 38 -11.62 -10.54 1.32
CA ALA A 38 -12.55 -9.57 0.77
C ALA A 38 -13.82 -9.41 1.63
N TYR A 39 -13.96 -10.18 2.71
CA TYR A 39 -15.09 -10.16 3.64
C TYR A 39 -16.45 -10.35 2.97
N VAL A 40 -16.47 -11.08 1.85
CA VAL A 40 -17.69 -11.39 1.10
C VAL A 40 -18.54 -12.35 1.93
N GLY A 41 -19.79 -11.97 2.20
CA GLY A 41 -20.71 -12.77 3.02
C GLY A 41 -20.59 -12.57 4.54
N CYS A 42 -19.50 -11.96 5.03
CA CYS A 42 -19.30 -11.74 6.48
C CYS A 42 -19.06 -10.26 6.87
N ALA A 43 -19.15 -9.32 5.93
CA ALA A 43 -18.90 -7.91 6.18
C ALA A 43 -19.74 -7.34 7.34
N LYS A 44 -21.04 -7.69 7.43
CA LYS A 44 -21.92 -7.21 8.51
C LYS A 44 -21.46 -7.68 9.89
N GLU A 45 -21.09 -8.96 9.99
CA GLU A 45 -20.57 -9.56 11.23
C GLU A 45 -19.25 -8.93 11.64
N MET A 46 -18.40 -8.63 10.66
CA MET A 46 -17.14 -7.93 10.90
C MET A 46 -17.37 -6.47 11.30
N GLU A 47 -18.39 -5.77 10.80
CA GLU A 47 -18.74 -4.42 11.27
C GLU A 47 -19.11 -4.41 12.76
N GLU A 48 -19.75 -5.47 13.27
CA GLU A 48 -20.08 -5.62 14.70
C GLU A 48 -18.84 -5.93 15.55
N LYS A 49 -17.89 -6.70 15.02
CA LYS A 49 -16.69 -7.16 15.74
C LYS A 49 -15.48 -6.24 15.61
N ALA A 50 -15.42 -5.40 14.59
CA ALA A 50 -14.20 -4.64 14.26
C ALA A 50 -13.83 -3.61 15.33
N ALA A 51 -14.79 -2.93 15.95
CA ALA A 51 -14.51 -1.94 16.97
C ALA A 51 -13.80 -2.51 18.22
N PRO A 52 -14.31 -3.57 18.88
CA PRO A 52 -13.60 -4.18 20.01
C PRO A 52 -12.27 -4.81 19.60
N LEU A 53 -12.18 -5.39 18.39
CA LEU A 53 -10.91 -5.91 17.86
C LEU A 53 -9.87 -4.79 17.71
N LEU A 54 -10.25 -3.66 17.11
CA LEU A 54 -9.34 -2.53 16.93
C LEU A 54 -8.86 -1.98 18.27
N LYS A 55 -9.74 -1.88 19.27
CA LYS A 55 -9.36 -1.49 20.63
C LYS A 55 -8.31 -2.43 21.23
N ALA A 56 -8.49 -3.75 21.06
CA ALA A 56 -7.52 -4.74 21.49
C ALA A 56 -6.18 -4.62 20.72
N GLU A 57 -6.22 -4.43 19.41
CA GLU A 57 -5.03 -4.24 18.58
C GLU A 57 -4.24 -3.00 19.02
N MET A 58 -4.91 -1.88 19.26
CA MET A 58 -4.29 -0.65 19.76
C MET A 58 -3.69 -0.81 21.15
N ALA A 59 -4.30 -1.62 22.02
CA ALA A 59 -3.76 -1.91 23.35
C ALA A 59 -2.42 -2.66 23.30
N HIS A 60 -2.19 -3.47 22.25
CA HIS A 60 -0.98 -4.28 22.08
C HIS A 60 -0.01 -3.76 21.03
N HIS A 61 -0.35 -2.67 20.32
CA HIS A 61 0.48 -2.12 19.25
C HIS A 61 0.54 -0.59 19.33
N ALA A 62 1.51 -0.05 20.08
CA ALA A 62 1.65 1.38 20.37
C ALA A 62 1.63 2.26 19.10
N LEU A 63 2.38 1.88 18.07
CA LEU A 63 2.41 2.62 16.80
C LEU A 63 1.06 2.65 16.09
N LEU A 64 0.23 1.61 16.26
CA LEU A 64 -1.12 1.57 15.69
C LEU A 64 -2.01 2.55 16.43
N ARG A 65 -1.98 2.50 17.77
CA ARG A 65 -2.72 3.43 18.63
C ARG A 65 -2.40 4.88 18.29
N GLU A 66 -1.12 5.25 18.30
CA GLU A 66 -0.65 6.62 18.02
C GLU A 66 -1.08 7.07 16.61
N SER A 67 -0.91 6.20 15.60
CA SER A 67 -1.31 6.53 14.23
C SER A 67 -2.82 6.70 14.10
N TRP A 68 -3.60 5.85 14.78
CA TRP A 68 -5.05 5.89 14.75
C TRP A 68 -5.61 7.13 15.45
N GLU A 69 -5.10 7.45 16.64
CA GLU A 69 -5.50 8.63 17.41
C GLU A 69 -5.21 9.92 16.63
N ALA A 70 -4.01 10.05 16.05
CA ALA A 70 -3.65 11.20 15.21
C ALA A 70 -4.52 11.29 13.94
N ALA A 71 -4.83 10.15 13.31
CA ALA A 71 -5.70 10.12 12.15
C ALA A 71 -7.16 10.46 12.50
N GLN A 72 -7.63 10.07 13.69
CA GLN A 72 -8.96 10.39 14.19
C GLN A 72 -9.10 11.90 14.43
N GLU A 73 -8.12 12.54 15.08
CA GLU A 73 -8.11 13.99 15.26
C GLU A 73 -8.15 14.72 13.90
N ALA A 74 -7.30 14.31 12.96
CA ALA A 74 -7.24 14.92 11.65
C ALA A 74 -8.48 14.62 10.77
N TRP A 75 -9.25 13.57 11.06
CA TRP A 75 -10.48 13.22 10.35
C TRP A 75 -11.61 14.21 10.64
N GLU A 76 -11.74 14.69 11.87
CA GLU A 76 -12.79 15.65 12.32
C GLU A 76 -12.81 16.95 11.51
N ASP A 77 -11.63 17.38 11.03
CA ASP A 77 -11.50 18.54 10.15
C ASP A 77 -11.64 18.15 8.68
N ARG A 78 -10.98 17.07 8.26
CA ARG A 78 -10.88 16.70 6.85
C ARG A 78 -12.16 16.13 6.26
N HIS A 79 -13.03 15.52 7.06
CA HIS A 79 -14.28 14.97 6.56
C HIS A 79 -15.29 16.06 6.20
N ARG A 80 -15.08 17.30 6.67
CA ARG A 80 -16.02 18.40 6.45
C ARG A 80 -16.05 18.75 4.96
N GLY A 81 -17.23 18.75 4.37
CA GLY A 81 -17.41 19.02 2.95
C GLY A 81 -17.13 17.82 2.03
N LEU A 82 -16.89 16.62 2.58
CA LEU A 82 -16.80 15.40 1.78
C LEU A 82 -18.17 14.78 1.58
N THR A 83 -18.48 14.45 0.32
CA THR A 83 -19.62 13.60 -0.01
C THR A 83 -19.14 12.14 0.02
N LEU A 84 -19.56 11.40 1.05
CA LEU A 84 -19.17 10.01 1.27
C LEU A 84 -20.29 9.06 0.81
N PRO A 85 -19.94 7.87 0.28
CA PRO A 85 -20.95 6.92 -0.19
C PRO A 85 -21.78 6.34 0.99
N PRO A 86 -23.00 5.84 0.73
CA PRO A 86 -23.84 5.22 1.75
C PRO A 86 -23.10 4.11 2.52
N GLY A 87 -23.23 4.11 3.84
CA GLY A 87 -22.57 3.13 4.71
C GLY A 87 -21.08 3.40 4.99
N PHE A 88 -20.49 4.46 4.41
CA PHE A 88 -19.13 4.88 4.74
C PHE A 88 -19.07 5.50 6.13
N LYS A 89 -18.42 4.82 7.07
CA LYS A 89 -18.27 5.24 8.48
C LYS A 89 -16.92 5.95 8.70
N ALA A 90 -16.81 6.72 9.77
CA ALA A 90 -15.58 7.44 10.12
C ALA A 90 -14.35 6.52 10.19
N GLN A 91 -14.50 5.30 10.73
CA GLN A 91 -13.42 4.32 10.83
C GLN A 91 -12.82 3.93 9.47
N ASN A 92 -13.63 3.93 8.41
CA ASN A 92 -13.16 3.66 7.05
C ASN A 92 -12.22 4.79 6.58
N GLY A 93 -12.60 6.04 6.82
CA GLY A 93 -11.80 7.22 6.49
C GLY A 93 -10.51 7.31 7.31
N ILE A 94 -10.61 7.08 8.61
CA ILE A 94 -9.47 7.02 9.53
C ILE A 94 -8.49 5.94 9.08
N ALA A 95 -8.97 4.74 8.74
CA ALA A 95 -8.10 3.66 8.27
C ALA A 95 -7.32 4.04 7.00
N ILE A 96 -7.95 4.73 6.03
CA ILE A 96 -7.26 5.27 4.85
C ILE A 96 -6.19 6.29 5.26
N MET A 97 -6.50 7.21 6.17
CA MET A 97 -5.54 8.20 6.67
C MET A 97 -4.35 7.54 7.38
N VAL A 98 -4.61 6.53 8.21
CA VAL A 98 -3.59 5.71 8.86
C VAL A 98 -2.66 5.06 7.83
N TYR A 99 -3.21 4.46 6.77
CA TYR A 99 -2.42 3.79 5.75
C TYR A 99 -1.61 4.76 4.87
N THR A 100 -2.17 5.93 4.57
CA THR A 100 -1.53 6.92 3.68
C THR A 100 -0.57 7.87 4.41
N ASN A 101 -0.50 7.79 5.75
CA ASN A 101 0.42 8.59 6.54
C ASN A 101 1.87 8.12 6.36
N SER A 102 2.67 8.90 5.62
CA SER A 102 4.09 8.64 5.38
C SER A 102 5.01 9.15 6.50
N SER A 103 4.49 9.86 7.50
CA SER A 103 5.27 10.34 8.65
C SER A 103 5.64 9.22 9.63
N ASN A 104 5.10 8.01 9.45
CA ASN A 104 5.46 6.83 10.24
C ASN A 104 5.54 5.56 9.38
N THR A 105 5.88 4.43 10.03
CA THR A 105 6.16 3.15 9.36
C THR A 105 5.01 2.13 9.46
N LEU A 106 3.82 2.53 9.91
CA LEU A 106 2.73 1.59 10.16
C LEU A 106 2.22 0.93 8.87
N TYR A 107 2.09 1.68 7.77
CA TYR A 107 1.71 1.12 6.46
C TYR A 107 2.68 0.02 6.01
N TRP A 108 3.98 0.17 6.32
CA TRP A 108 5.00 -0.82 6.00
C TRP A 108 4.83 -2.08 6.84
N LYS A 109 4.58 -1.94 8.15
CA LYS A 109 4.30 -3.08 9.05
C LYS A 109 3.02 -3.82 8.66
N LEU A 110 1.96 -3.09 8.34
CA LEU A 110 0.72 -3.69 7.83
C LEU A 110 1.01 -4.49 6.56
N ASN A 111 1.67 -3.88 5.58
CA ASN A 111 1.99 -4.56 4.31
C ASN A 111 2.90 -5.79 4.53
N GLN A 112 3.80 -5.77 5.51
CA GLN A 112 4.57 -6.95 5.88
C GLN A 112 3.71 -8.07 6.46
N ALA A 113 2.80 -7.74 7.39
CA ALA A 113 1.87 -8.71 7.97
C ALA A 113 0.92 -9.28 6.91
N VAL A 114 0.42 -8.45 5.99
CA VAL A 114 -0.47 -8.88 4.89
C VAL A 114 0.22 -9.87 3.96
N ARG A 115 1.49 -9.66 3.60
CA ARG A 115 2.24 -10.57 2.71
C ARG A 115 2.38 -12.00 3.23
N THR A 116 2.25 -12.21 4.53
CA THR A 116 2.54 -13.51 5.19
C THR A 116 1.36 -14.05 6.00
N GLY A 117 0.34 -13.22 6.25
CA GLY A 117 -0.79 -13.55 7.12
C GLY A 117 -1.74 -14.59 6.55
N GLY A 118 -1.66 -14.91 5.26
CA GLY A 118 -2.50 -15.91 4.58
C GLY A 118 -1.89 -17.30 4.52
N GLY A 119 -0.63 -17.49 4.94
CA GLY A 119 0.06 -18.79 4.81
C GLY A 119 -0.62 -19.93 5.58
N SER A 120 -1.31 -19.66 6.70
CA SER A 120 -2.21 -20.61 7.34
C SER A 120 -3.14 -19.94 8.36
N ARG A 121 -4.23 -20.62 8.73
CA ARG A 121 -5.12 -20.16 9.81
C ARG A 121 -4.40 -19.99 11.15
N GLU A 122 -3.48 -20.89 11.49
CA GLU A 122 -2.73 -20.80 12.74
C GLU A 122 -1.82 -19.56 12.75
N LEU A 123 -1.09 -19.33 11.66
CA LEU A 123 -0.22 -18.16 11.51
C LEU A 123 -1.04 -16.87 11.60
N TYR A 124 -2.18 -16.81 10.90
CA TYR A 124 -3.10 -15.68 10.97
C TYR A 124 -3.57 -15.39 12.40
N MET A 125 -4.07 -16.42 13.09
CA MET A 125 -4.64 -16.25 14.42
C MET A 125 -3.59 -15.81 15.44
N ARG A 126 -2.37 -16.36 15.37
CA ARG A 126 -1.29 -16.06 16.32
C ARG A 126 -0.52 -14.78 16.03
N HIS A 127 -0.27 -14.46 14.75
CA HIS A 127 0.74 -13.46 14.40
C HIS A 127 0.20 -12.26 13.62
N PHE A 128 -1.02 -12.30 13.08
CA PHE A 128 -1.55 -11.17 12.31
C PHE A 128 -2.16 -10.10 13.25
N PRO A 129 -1.53 -8.92 13.43
CA PRO A 129 -1.91 -7.99 14.49
C PRO A 129 -2.86 -6.87 14.03
N PHE A 130 -3.33 -6.92 12.77
CA PHE A 130 -4.08 -5.83 12.13
C PHE A 130 -5.41 -6.31 11.54
N LYS A 131 -6.15 -7.19 12.23
CA LYS A 131 -7.41 -7.79 11.75
C LYS A 131 -8.46 -6.71 11.50
N ALA A 132 -8.67 -5.81 12.46
CA ALA A 132 -9.66 -4.74 12.35
C ALA A 132 -9.19 -3.63 11.40
N LEU A 133 -7.91 -3.22 11.47
CA LEU A 133 -7.37 -2.24 10.52
C LEU A 133 -7.47 -2.73 9.06
N HIS A 134 -7.14 -4.00 8.80
CA HIS A 134 -7.29 -4.61 7.48
C HIS A 134 -8.76 -4.58 7.03
N PHE A 135 -9.69 -4.98 7.91
CA PHE A 135 -11.12 -4.93 7.61
C PHE A 135 -11.59 -3.53 7.23
N TYR A 136 -11.28 -2.51 8.03
CA TYR A 136 -11.70 -1.14 7.74
C TYR A 136 -11.11 -0.62 6.42
N LEU A 137 -9.86 -0.97 6.09
CA LEU A 137 -9.25 -0.62 4.81
C LEU A 137 -9.98 -1.27 3.63
N ILE A 138 -10.20 -2.59 3.68
CA ILE A 138 -10.92 -3.30 2.61
C ILE A 138 -12.34 -2.76 2.48
N ARG A 139 -13.04 -2.56 3.59
CA ARG A 139 -14.41 -2.04 3.60
C ARG A 139 -14.48 -0.62 3.05
N ALA A 140 -13.51 0.23 3.37
CA ALA A 140 -13.41 1.57 2.81
C ALA A 140 -13.26 1.53 1.28
N LEU A 141 -12.36 0.69 0.76
CA LEU A 141 -12.15 0.54 -0.68
C LEU A 141 -13.38 0.01 -1.40
N GLN A 142 -14.08 -0.97 -0.81
CA GLN A 142 -15.34 -1.50 -1.37
C GLN A 142 -16.43 -0.43 -1.45
N LEU A 143 -16.63 0.33 -0.38
CA LEU A 143 -17.66 1.38 -0.34
C LEU A 143 -17.32 2.53 -1.28
N LEU A 144 -16.04 2.91 -1.36
CA LEU A 144 -15.59 3.93 -2.30
C LEU A 144 -15.81 3.50 -3.74
N ARG A 145 -15.51 2.25 -4.09
CA ARG A 145 -15.74 1.68 -5.43
C ARG A 145 -17.22 1.63 -5.82
N GLY A 146 -18.12 1.52 -4.84
CA GLY A 146 -19.55 1.37 -5.06
C GLY A 146 -19.95 -0.06 -5.41
N GLY A 147 -21.25 -0.27 -5.68
CA GLY A 147 -21.84 -1.57 -5.99
C GLY A 147 -21.63 -2.06 -7.43
N GLY A 148 -21.10 -1.21 -8.32
CA GLY A 148 -20.65 -1.64 -9.64
C GLY A 148 -19.35 -2.42 -9.48
N GLY A 149 -19.33 -3.69 -9.90
CA GLY A 149 -18.18 -4.59 -9.77
C GLY A 149 -16.91 -4.11 -10.48
N CYS A 150 -16.17 -5.00 -11.16
CA CYS A 150 -15.16 -4.52 -12.11
C CYS A 150 -15.92 -3.81 -13.23
N SER A 151 -15.75 -2.49 -13.35
CA SER A 151 -16.19 -1.78 -14.55
C SER A 151 -15.68 -2.56 -15.75
N THR A 152 -16.59 -2.98 -16.63
CA THR A 152 -16.28 -3.73 -17.85
C THR A 152 -15.58 -2.88 -18.91
N GLY A 153 -15.39 -1.58 -18.64
CA GLY A 153 -14.56 -0.68 -19.44
C GLY A 153 -13.07 -0.74 -19.08
N PRO A 154 -12.18 -0.18 -19.90
CA PRO A 154 -10.75 -0.07 -19.58
C PRO A 154 -10.59 0.68 -18.25
N GLY A 155 -9.96 0.05 -17.26
CA GLY A 155 -9.59 0.72 -16.01
C GLY A 155 -8.59 1.85 -16.24
N GLU A 156 -8.57 2.85 -15.36
CA GLU A 156 -7.58 3.93 -15.44
C GLU A 156 -6.17 3.39 -15.16
N VAL A 157 -5.19 3.76 -15.97
CA VAL A 157 -3.79 3.36 -15.72
C VAL A 157 -3.25 4.14 -14.54
N VAL A 158 -2.72 3.43 -13.54
CA VAL A 158 -2.02 4.02 -12.39
C VAL A 158 -0.57 3.57 -12.33
N PHE A 159 0.27 4.41 -11.72
CA PHE A 159 1.71 4.23 -11.63
C PHE A 159 2.15 4.06 -10.18
N ARG A 160 3.11 3.16 -9.94
CA ARG A 160 3.76 2.96 -8.65
C ARG A 160 5.27 2.90 -8.83
N GLY A 161 6.00 3.79 -8.16
CA GLY A 161 7.46 3.71 -8.09
C GLY A 161 7.92 2.86 -6.92
N VAL A 162 8.95 2.04 -7.15
CA VAL A 162 9.59 1.22 -6.10
C VAL A 162 11.09 1.27 -6.29
N GLY A 163 11.79 1.94 -5.38
CA GLY A 163 13.26 2.10 -5.48
C GLY A 163 14.09 0.96 -4.87
N SER A 164 13.48 0.04 -4.13
CA SER A 164 14.19 -1.02 -3.39
C SER A 164 14.22 -2.37 -4.08
N LEU A 165 13.39 -2.57 -5.12
CA LEU A 165 13.17 -3.86 -5.77
C LEU A 165 12.98 -3.65 -7.27
N ARG A 166 13.43 -4.61 -8.06
CA ARG A 166 13.09 -4.72 -9.47
C ARG A 166 12.09 -5.86 -9.62
N PHE A 167 10.94 -5.57 -10.21
CA PHE A 167 9.92 -6.58 -10.46
C PHE A 167 10.15 -7.23 -11.81
N GLU A 168 10.09 -8.56 -11.86
CA GLU A 168 10.18 -9.31 -13.11
C GLU A 168 9.01 -10.30 -13.20
N PRO A 169 8.08 -10.12 -14.16
CA PRO A 169 7.01 -11.06 -14.41
C PRO A 169 7.57 -12.28 -15.14
N LYS A 170 6.98 -13.44 -14.90
CA LYS A 170 7.36 -14.67 -15.61
C LYS A 170 7.04 -14.55 -17.10
N SER A 171 5.89 -13.95 -17.43
CA SER A 171 5.48 -13.61 -18.79
C SER A 171 4.54 -12.40 -18.79
N LEU A 172 4.51 -11.65 -19.90
CA LEU A 172 3.54 -10.57 -20.07
C LEU A 172 2.13 -11.18 -20.16
N GLY A 173 1.16 -10.56 -19.48
CA GLY A 173 -0.21 -11.06 -19.42
C GLY A 173 -0.49 -12.02 -18.27
N ASP A 174 0.54 -12.45 -17.52
CA ASP A 174 0.35 -13.25 -16.31
C ASP A 174 -0.44 -12.46 -15.26
N SER A 175 -1.37 -13.16 -14.59
CA SER A 175 -2.00 -12.65 -13.37
C SER A 175 -0.95 -12.51 -12.28
N VAL A 176 -0.92 -11.33 -11.66
CA VAL A 176 -0.05 -11.06 -10.53
C VAL A 176 -0.84 -10.55 -9.34
N ARG A 177 -0.26 -10.75 -8.17
CA ARG A 177 -0.75 -10.20 -6.91
C ARG A 177 0.43 -9.55 -6.19
N LEU A 178 0.25 -8.33 -5.71
CA LEU A 178 1.31 -7.64 -4.95
C LEU A 178 1.50 -8.25 -3.57
N GLY A 179 0.48 -8.96 -3.09
CA GLY A 179 0.44 -9.57 -1.77
C GLY A 179 0.35 -8.58 -0.62
N GLN A 180 -0.11 -7.36 -0.91
CA GLN A 180 -0.18 -6.26 0.05
C GLN A 180 -1.05 -5.15 -0.52
N PHE A 181 -1.42 -4.19 0.33
CA PHE A 181 -1.94 -2.93 -0.17
C PHE A 181 -0.86 -2.17 -0.94
N ALA A 182 -1.30 -1.43 -1.96
CA ALA A 182 -0.41 -0.68 -2.81
C ALA A 182 -0.92 0.74 -3.07
N SER A 183 -0.12 1.71 -2.66
CA SER A 183 -0.26 3.10 -3.07
C SER A 183 0.23 3.26 -4.51
N SER A 184 -0.57 3.89 -5.35
CA SER A 184 -0.26 4.26 -6.73
C SER A 184 -0.66 5.72 -6.99
N SER A 185 -0.36 6.27 -8.16
CA SER A 185 -0.69 7.64 -8.55
C SER A 185 -1.09 7.64 -10.02
N LEU A 186 -2.07 8.48 -10.38
CA LEU A 186 -2.38 8.77 -11.79
C LEU A 186 -1.25 9.56 -12.47
N ASP A 187 -0.52 10.36 -11.68
CA ASP A 187 0.65 11.10 -12.12
C ASP A 187 1.90 10.21 -12.03
N LYS A 188 2.45 9.86 -13.20
CA LYS A 188 3.69 9.08 -13.33
C LYS A 188 4.88 9.77 -12.67
N ALA A 189 4.99 11.10 -12.73
CA ALA A 189 6.09 11.83 -12.14
C ALA A 189 6.03 11.76 -10.60
N VAL A 190 4.83 11.84 -10.02
CA VAL A 190 4.63 11.60 -8.57
C VAL A 190 5.04 10.17 -8.21
N ALA A 191 4.62 9.17 -8.98
CA ALA A 191 4.99 7.78 -8.72
C ALA A 191 6.51 7.56 -8.80
N CYS A 192 7.18 8.11 -9.81
CA CYS A 192 8.60 7.88 -10.03
C CYS A 192 9.51 8.53 -8.98
N ARG A 193 9.05 9.54 -8.22
CA ARG A 193 9.77 10.04 -7.02
C ARG A 193 9.98 8.96 -5.95
N PHE A 194 9.08 7.98 -5.87
CA PHE A 194 9.24 6.82 -4.98
C PHE A 194 10.18 5.74 -5.55
N GLY A 195 10.51 5.83 -6.85
CA GLY A 195 11.46 4.97 -7.55
C GLY A 195 12.85 5.60 -7.77
N GLU A 196 13.03 6.90 -7.49
CA GLU A 196 14.21 7.70 -7.88
C GLU A 196 15.55 7.22 -7.29
N LYS A 197 15.55 6.32 -6.30
CA LYS A 197 16.81 5.65 -5.88
C LYS A 197 17.35 4.65 -6.91
N ARG A 198 16.57 4.26 -7.94
CA ARG A 198 17.01 3.70 -9.24
C ARG A 198 15.81 3.24 -10.10
N ARG A 199 15.80 3.68 -11.37
CA ARG A 199 15.01 3.25 -12.56
C ARG A 199 14.04 2.07 -12.35
N GLY A 200 12.78 2.37 -12.03
CA GLY A 200 11.70 1.39 -12.01
C GLY A 200 10.34 1.98 -11.60
N CYS A 201 9.47 2.23 -12.58
CA CYS A 201 8.07 2.56 -12.36
C CYS A 201 7.19 1.44 -12.95
N VAL A 202 6.34 0.83 -12.12
CA VAL A 202 5.40 -0.22 -12.55
C VAL A 202 4.05 0.42 -12.84
N SER A 203 3.44 0.08 -13.97
CA SER A 203 2.08 0.48 -14.31
C SER A 203 1.12 -0.70 -14.18
N ALA A 204 -0.05 -0.46 -13.58
CA ALA A 204 -1.12 -1.44 -13.48
C ALA A 204 -2.46 -0.77 -13.85
N PRO A 205 -3.41 -1.50 -14.44
CA PRO A 205 -4.80 -1.05 -14.54
C PRO A 205 -5.35 -0.87 -13.12
N GLY A 206 -5.79 0.32 -12.80
CA GLY A 206 -6.56 0.65 -11.60
C GLY A 206 -8.06 0.55 -11.88
N VAL A 207 -8.84 0.24 -10.86
CA VAL A 207 -10.31 0.35 -10.91
C VAL A 207 -10.72 1.59 -10.13
N GLN A 208 -11.27 2.58 -10.83
CA GLN A 208 -11.96 3.70 -10.19
C GLN A 208 -13.40 3.30 -9.80
N PRO A 209 -13.98 3.91 -8.76
CA PRO A 209 -15.43 3.98 -8.63
C PRO A 209 -16.04 4.67 -9.84
N SER A 210 -17.14 4.13 -10.37
CA SER A 210 -17.91 4.80 -11.41
C SER A 210 -18.35 6.18 -10.92
N GLN A 211 -18.05 7.24 -11.66
CA GLN A 211 -18.64 8.56 -11.44
C GLN A 211 -20.14 8.46 -11.74
N SER A 212 -20.96 8.23 -10.70
CA SER A 212 -22.39 8.51 -10.78
C SER A 212 -22.58 10.03 -10.68
N GLU A 213 -23.36 10.59 -11.59
CA GLU A 213 -23.74 12.01 -11.62
C GLU A 213 -24.18 12.48 -10.22
N GLY A 214 -23.34 13.31 -9.58
CA GLY A 214 -23.46 13.67 -8.17
C GLY A 214 -22.08 13.65 -7.52
N ALA A 215 -21.27 14.66 -7.84
CA ALA A 215 -19.85 14.77 -7.50
C ALA A 215 -19.52 14.37 -6.03
N SER A 216 -19.02 13.14 -5.85
CA SER A 216 -18.27 12.74 -4.67
C SER A 216 -16.86 13.31 -4.76
N SER A 217 -16.72 14.59 -4.39
CA SER A 217 -15.43 15.27 -4.31
C SER A 217 -14.72 14.91 -3.00
N LEU A 218 -14.07 13.74 -2.98
CA LEU A 218 -12.95 13.54 -2.06
C LEU A 218 -11.83 14.53 -2.45
N PRO A 219 -11.11 15.16 -1.52
CA PRO A 219 -9.98 15.99 -1.88
C PRO A 219 -8.97 15.08 -2.60
N PRO A 220 -8.21 15.57 -3.58
CA PRO A 220 -7.25 14.75 -4.30
C PRO A 220 -6.10 14.38 -3.37
N TRP A 221 -6.29 13.34 -2.56
CA TRP A 221 -5.18 12.49 -2.20
C TRP A 221 -4.67 11.96 -3.55
N LYS A 222 -3.55 12.49 -4.04
CA LYS A 222 -2.92 12.10 -5.32
C LYS A 222 -2.46 10.63 -5.34
N THR A 223 -2.88 9.86 -4.34
CA THR A 223 -2.60 8.44 -4.20
C THR A 223 -3.89 7.71 -4.52
N LEU A 224 -3.80 6.59 -5.22
CA LEU A 224 -4.88 5.62 -5.32
C LEU A 224 -4.43 4.39 -4.52
N LEU A 225 -5.31 3.86 -3.68
CA LEU A 225 -5.02 2.73 -2.81
C LEU A 225 -5.63 1.47 -3.40
N LEU A 226 -4.79 0.49 -3.70
CA LEU A 226 -5.18 -0.81 -4.20
C LEU A 226 -5.22 -1.83 -3.06
N ALA A 227 -6.26 -2.65 -3.05
CA ALA A 227 -6.37 -3.81 -2.17
C ALA A 227 -5.34 -4.90 -2.58
N PRO A 228 -5.01 -5.87 -1.69
CA PRO A 228 -4.06 -6.95 -1.97
C PRO A 228 -4.46 -7.97 -3.05
N GLY A 229 -5.53 -7.72 -3.82
CA GLY A 229 -6.09 -8.64 -4.81
C GLY A 229 -5.30 -8.77 -6.11
N GLU A 230 -5.80 -9.61 -7.01
CA GLU A 230 -5.18 -9.92 -8.30
C GLU A 230 -5.46 -8.84 -9.37
N PHE A 231 -4.47 -8.63 -10.23
CA PHE A 231 -4.60 -7.79 -11.42
C PHE A 231 -3.62 -8.24 -12.52
N GLN A 232 -3.82 -7.75 -13.73
CA GLN A 232 -2.91 -7.97 -14.85
C GLN A 232 -1.94 -6.80 -14.98
N LEU A 233 -0.66 -7.07 -15.22
CA LEU A 233 0.30 -6.01 -15.52
C LEU A 233 0.20 -5.60 -16.98
N SER A 234 0.03 -4.30 -17.23
CA SER A 234 0.00 -3.73 -18.57
C SER A 234 1.40 -3.36 -19.10
N GLY A 235 2.39 -3.23 -18.22
CA GLY A 235 3.77 -2.95 -18.63
C GLY A 235 4.70 -2.61 -17.46
N ILE A 236 6.01 -2.68 -17.72
CA ILE A 236 7.08 -2.28 -16.80
C ILE A 236 7.93 -1.25 -17.51
N GLY A 237 8.06 -0.06 -16.93
CA GLY A 237 8.85 1.03 -17.48
C GLY A 237 10.24 1.15 -16.83
N PRO A 238 11.26 1.61 -17.57
CA PRO A 238 12.53 2.06 -16.99
C PRO A 238 12.38 3.33 -16.13
#